data_AF-A0A447NF69-F1
#
_entry.id   AF-A0A447NF69-F1
#
_cell.length_a   1.000
_cell.length_b   1.000
_cell.length_c   1.000
_cell.angle_alpha   90.00
_cell.angle_beta   90.00
_cell.angle_gamma   90.00
#
_symmetry.space_group_name_H-M   'P 1'
#
loop_
_entity.id
_entity.type
_entity.pdbx_description
1 polymer ?
#
loop_
_entity_poly.entity_id
_entity_poly.type
_entity_poly.pdbx_seq_one_letter_code
_entity_poly.pdbx_strand_id
1 'polypeptide(L)'
;MKKSPTSTPHDAVFKTFLRHPDTARDFLNIHLPHSLRIRCDLTTLKLAPDSFIEKNLRAFYSDVLWSLKTCEGDGYIYVVIEHQSTPDAHMAFRLMRYATAAMQRHLDAGHKTLPLVIPMLFYHGAKSPYPFSLCWLDEFDDPALARQLYATAFPLVDITVVPDNEIMQHRRIAMLELVQKHIRQRDLMGLVERLAVLLITGNANDSQLKALF
;
A
#
# COMPACT_ATOMS: atom_id res chain seq x y z
N MET A 1 -9.56 -24.17 -11.82
CA MET A 1 -9.41 -24.29 -10.36
C MET A 1 -8.08 -23.65 -9.96
N LYS A 2 -8.02 -22.76 -8.97
CA LYS A 2 -6.72 -22.34 -8.39
C LYS A 2 -6.24 -23.43 -7.44
N LYS A 3 -5.01 -23.92 -7.61
CA LYS A 3 -4.35 -24.76 -6.58
C LYS A 3 -4.09 -23.88 -5.36
N SER A 4 -4.47 -24.33 -4.18
CA SER A 4 -3.88 -23.85 -2.93
C SER A 4 -2.39 -24.24 -2.90
N PRO A 5 -1.50 -23.38 -2.39
CA PRO A 5 -0.11 -23.79 -2.16
C PRO A 5 -0.07 -24.82 -1.03
N THR A 6 0.26 -26.06 -1.37
CA THR A 6 0.64 -27.06 -0.37
C THR A 6 1.96 -26.62 0.25
N SER A 7 1.96 -26.35 1.56
CA SER A 7 3.19 -26.03 2.31
C SER A 7 4.24 -27.11 2.07
N THR A 8 5.44 -26.70 1.66
CA THR A 8 6.56 -27.62 1.46
C THR A 8 7.25 -27.91 2.80
N PRO A 9 8.00 -29.02 2.95
CA PRO A 9 8.69 -29.31 4.20
C PRO A 9 9.62 -28.17 4.68
N HIS A 10 10.29 -27.47 3.74
CA HIS A 10 11.14 -26.30 4.06
C HIS A 10 10.31 -25.12 4.56
N ASP A 11 9.18 -24.83 3.91
CA ASP A 11 8.22 -23.80 4.30
C ASP A 11 7.65 -24.04 5.71
N ALA A 12 7.27 -25.28 6.02
CA ALA A 12 6.79 -25.66 7.34
C ALA A 12 7.89 -25.51 8.42
N VAL A 13 9.13 -25.91 8.13
CA VAL A 13 10.27 -25.73 9.04
C VAL A 13 10.53 -24.24 9.28
N PHE A 14 10.60 -23.42 8.23
CA PHE A 14 10.83 -21.98 8.36
C PHE A 14 9.76 -21.29 9.22
N LYS A 15 8.48 -21.54 8.93
CA LYS A 15 7.35 -21.04 9.72
C LYS A 15 7.42 -21.49 11.19
N THR A 16 7.85 -22.72 11.45
CA THR A 16 7.96 -23.26 12.81
C THR A 16 9.05 -22.55 13.60
N PHE A 17 10.22 -22.33 13.02
CA PHE A 17 11.35 -21.67 13.68
C PHE A 17 11.10 -20.16 13.86
N LEU A 18 10.75 -19.42 12.81
CA LEU A 18 10.59 -17.96 12.91
C LEU A 18 9.30 -17.49 13.58
N ARG A 19 8.38 -18.39 13.97
CA ARG A 19 7.28 -18.08 14.90
C ARG A 19 7.70 -18.11 16.38
N HIS A 20 8.90 -18.62 16.70
CA HIS A 20 9.43 -18.55 18.07
C HIS A 20 10.05 -17.16 18.36
N PRO A 21 9.67 -16.46 19.45
CA PRO A 21 10.11 -15.09 19.70
C PRO A 21 11.62 -14.91 19.77
N ASP A 22 12.34 -15.85 20.37
CA ASP A 22 13.80 -15.73 20.54
C ASP A 22 14.53 -15.97 19.23
N THR A 23 14.11 -16.97 18.44
CA THR A 23 14.66 -17.24 17.11
C THR A 23 14.39 -16.09 16.13
N ALA A 24 13.21 -15.47 16.23
CA ALA A 24 12.91 -14.25 15.49
C ALA A 24 13.75 -13.06 15.96
N ARG A 25 13.99 -12.92 17.26
CA ARG A 25 14.85 -11.86 17.82
C ARG A 25 16.28 -11.99 17.34
N ASP A 26 16.85 -13.19 17.37
CA ASP A 26 18.20 -13.47 16.88
C ASP A 26 18.29 -13.25 15.36
N PHE A 27 17.30 -13.73 14.60
CA PHE A 27 17.21 -13.49 13.16
C PHE A 27 17.22 -11.98 12.82
N LEU A 28 16.38 -11.19 13.50
CA LEU A 28 16.37 -9.73 13.31
C LEU A 28 17.65 -9.06 13.82
N ASN A 29 18.25 -9.55 14.90
CA ASN A 29 19.50 -9.00 15.41
C ASN A 29 20.66 -9.22 14.42
N ILE A 30 20.72 -10.38 13.77
CA ILE A 30 21.77 -10.76 12.80
C ILE A 30 21.55 -10.13 11.42
N HIS A 31 20.32 -10.19 10.88
CA HIS A 31 20.06 -9.92 9.47
C HIS A 31 19.41 -8.55 9.17
N LEU A 32 18.88 -7.84 10.16
CA LEU A 32 18.29 -6.51 9.93
C LEU A 32 19.40 -5.46 9.74
N PRO A 33 19.40 -4.67 8.65
CA PRO A 33 20.41 -3.64 8.42
C PRO A 33 20.53 -2.68 9.61
N HIS A 34 21.78 -2.34 9.99
CA HIS A 34 22.08 -1.60 11.21
C HIS A 34 21.26 -0.30 11.36
N SER A 35 21.12 0.47 10.28
CA SER A 35 20.35 1.73 10.21
C SER A 35 18.85 1.59 10.48
N LEU A 36 18.30 0.39 10.34
CA LEU A 36 16.94 0.02 10.76
C LEU A 36 16.96 -0.58 12.17
N ARG A 37 17.91 -1.48 12.45
CA ARG A 37 18.03 -2.19 13.74
C ARG A 37 18.19 -1.26 14.94
N ILE A 38 18.89 -0.12 14.81
CA ILE A 38 19.02 0.89 15.87
C ILE A 38 17.71 1.62 16.22
N ARG A 39 16.65 1.47 15.42
CA ARG A 39 15.32 2.04 15.66
C ARG A 39 14.36 1.06 16.34
N CYS A 40 14.76 -0.21 16.47
CA CYS A 40 13.92 -1.34 16.83
C CYS A 40 14.15 -1.81 18.27
N ASP A 41 13.14 -1.71 19.15
CA ASP A 41 13.20 -2.39 20.45
C ASP A 41 12.86 -3.88 20.29
N LEU A 42 13.88 -4.67 19.99
CA LEU A 42 13.81 -6.13 19.84
C LEU A 42 13.39 -6.87 21.12
N THR A 43 13.32 -6.22 22.29
CA THR A 43 12.78 -6.84 23.51
C THR A 43 11.25 -6.88 23.50
N THR A 44 10.61 -5.91 22.83
CA THR A 44 9.14 -5.78 22.74
C THR A 44 8.46 -6.65 21.68
N LEU A 45 9.24 -7.51 21.02
CA LEU A 45 8.88 -8.31 19.85
C LEU A 45 7.65 -9.22 20.11
N LYS A 46 6.57 -9.03 19.36
CA LYS A 46 5.29 -9.76 19.47
C LYS A 46 4.81 -10.25 18.12
N LEU A 47 4.33 -11.50 18.07
CA LEU A 47 3.82 -12.10 16.84
C LEU A 47 2.47 -11.44 16.49
N ALA A 48 2.33 -10.93 15.26
CA ALA A 48 1.06 -10.40 14.80
C ALA A 48 0.06 -11.55 14.58
N PRO A 49 -1.24 -11.41 14.95
CA PRO A 49 -2.20 -12.51 14.82
C PRO A 49 -2.44 -12.96 13.38
N ASP A 50 -2.80 -14.24 13.19
CA ASP A 50 -3.20 -14.80 11.88
C ASP A 50 -4.56 -14.26 11.33
N SER A 51 -5.07 -13.17 11.90
CA SER A 51 -6.16 -12.33 11.37
C SER A 51 -5.66 -11.09 10.60
N PHE A 52 -4.34 -10.88 10.52
CA PHE A 52 -3.70 -9.62 10.10
C PHE A 52 -3.13 -9.52 8.67
N ILE A 53 -3.27 -10.37 7.64
CA ILE A 53 -4.02 -11.61 7.33
C ILE A 53 -5.48 -11.47 6.81
N GLU A 54 -5.65 -10.70 5.70
CA GLU A 54 -6.86 -10.63 4.84
C GLU A 54 -7.26 -11.95 4.18
N LYS A 55 -8.56 -12.19 4.00
CA LYS A 55 -9.08 -13.40 3.34
C LYS A 55 -8.59 -13.60 1.89
N ASN A 56 -8.39 -12.53 1.11
CA ASN A 56 -7.99 -12.63 -0.30
C ASN A 56 -6.47 -12.83 -0.49
N LEU A 57 -5.66 -12.34 0.45
CA LEU A 57 -4.22 -12.57 0.50
C LEU A 57 -3.83 -13.87 1.25
N ARG A 58 -4.79 -14.59 1.88
CA ARG A 58 -4.54 -15.89 2.57
C ARG A 58 -3.95 -17.01 1.71
N ALA A 59 -4.01 -16.91 0.38
CA ALA A 59 -3.31 -17.83 -0.52
C ALA A 59 -1.83 -17.45 -0.75
N PHE A 60 -1.34 -16.36 -0.16
CA PHE A 60 -0.03 -15.76 -0.45
C PHE A 60 0.79 -15.36 0.79
N TYR A 61 0.22 -15.31 2.00
CA TYR A 61 0.83 -14.53 3.09
C TYR A 61 2.25 -14.89 3.49
N SER A 62 3.01 -13.80 3.71
CA SER A 62 4.13 -13.66 4.63
C SER A 62 4.11 -14.71 5.74
N ASP A 63 5.13 -15.55 5.75
CA ASP A 63 5.26 -16.69 6.64
C ASP A 63 5.21 -16.29 8.11
N VAL A 64 5.80 -15.12 8.43
CA VAL A 64 5.71 -14.49 9.73
C VAL A 64 5.61 -12.97 9.61
N LEU A 65 4.79 -12.36 10.48
CA LEU A 65 4.71 -10.92 10.69
C LEU A 65 4.93 -10.63 12.18
N TRP A 66 5.97 -9.86 12.50
CA TRP A 66 6.28 -9.42 13.86
C TRP A 66 5.95 -7.93 14.04
N SER A 67 5.53 -7.54 15.24
CA SER A 67 5.41 -6.15 15.68
C SER A 67 6.33 -5.87 16.87
N LEU A 68 6.79 -4.62 16.97
CA LEU A 68 7.69 -4.16 18.02
C LEU A 68 7.60 -2.63 18.15
N LYS A 69 8.08 -2.07 19.27
CA LYS A 69 8.18 -0.62 19.47
C LYS A 69 9.41 -0.02 18.79
N THR A 70 9.31 1.27 18.50
CA THR A 70 10.46 2.14 18.24
C THR A 70 11.27 2.37 19.52
N CYS A 71 12.59 2.53 19.40
CA CYS A 71 13.42 3.03 20.51
C CYS A 71 13.09 4.49 20.89
N GLU A 72 12.52 5.26 19.96
CA GLU A 72 12.17 6.68 20.10
C GLU A 72 10.64 6.86 20.25
N GLY A 73 10.08 6.38 21.36
CA GLY A 73 8.67 6.60 21.75
C GLY A 73 7.70 5.47 21.37
N ASP A 74 6.40 5.75 21.41
CA ASP A 74 5.30 4.79 21.21
C ASP A 74 4.99 4.44 19.73
N GLY A 75 5.95 4.66 18.83
CA GLY A 75 5.85 4.21 17.44
C GLY A 75 5.89 2.69 17.33
N TYR A 76 5.24 2.16 16.30
CA TYR A 76 5.28 0.73 15.98
C TYR A 76 6.06 0.50 14.68
N ILE A 77 6.94 -0.49 14.74
CA ILE A 77 7.57 -1.10 13.57
C ILE A 77 6.96 -2.50 13.40
N TYR A 78 6.70 -2.89 12.16
CA TYR A 78 6.44 -4.28 11.81
C TYR A 78 7.56 -4.83 10.93
N VAL A 79 7.85 -6.13 11.04
CA VAL A 79 8.73 -6.84 10.11
C VAL A 79 7.94 -7.96 9.44
N VAL A 80 7.84 -7.89 8.12
CA VAL A 80 7.24 -8.89 7.24
C VAL A 80 8.37 -9.79 6.76
N ILE A 81 8.29 -11.10 7.02
CA ILE A 81 9.30 -12.06 6.56
C ILE A 81 8.65 -13.09 5.63
N GLU A 82 9.14 -13.13 4.39
CA GLU A 82 8.75 -14.08 3.33
C GLU A 82 9.91 -15.06 3.08
N HIS A 83 9.61 -16.34 2.83
CA HIS A 83 10.58 -17.40 2.57
C HIS A 83 10.42 -18.01 1.17
N GLN A 84 11.54 -18.17 0.45
CA GLN A 84 11.55 -18.71 -0.91
C GLN A 84 12.68 -19.71 -1.19
N SER A 85 12.29 -20.85 -1.77
CA SER A 85 13.17 -21.84 -2.43
C SER A 85 13.27 -21.62 -3.95
N THR A 86 12.28 -20.98 -4.57
CA THR A 86 12.23 -20.66 -6.00
C THR A 86 12.18 -19.14 -6.15
N PRO A 87 13.06 -18.51 -6.95
CA PRO A 87 13.09 -17.05 -7.07
C PRO A 87 11.90 -16.56 -7.91
N ASP A 88 11.21 -15.52 -7.43
CA ASP A 88 10.07 -14.89 -8.10
C ASP A 88 10.46 -13.49 -8.60
N ALA A 89 10.18 -13.19 -9.87
CA ALA A 89 10.52 -11.90 -10.47
C ALA A 89 9.78 -10.72 -9.82
N HIS A 90 8.57 -10.96 -9.30
CA HIS A 90 7.70 -9.94 -8.72
C HIS A 90 7.71 -9.93 -7.18
N MET A 91 8.80 -10.42 -6.59
CA MET A 91 8.95 -10.55 -5.15
C MET A 91 8.97 -9.19 -4.43
N ALA A 92 9.59 -8.16 -5.00
CA ALA A 92 9.67 -6.87 -4.36
C ALA A 92 8.29 -6.20 -4.29
N PHE A 93 7.52 -6.21 -5.38
CA PHE A 93 6.13 -5.76 -5.41
C PHE A 93 5.22 -6.60 -4.49
N ARG A 94 5.44 -7.92 -4.42
CA ARG A 94 4.71 -8.83 -3.52
C ARG A 94 4.96 -8.50 -2.04
N LEU A 95 6.21 -8.28 -1.65
CA LEU A 95 6.59 -7.80 -0.32
C LEU A 95 5.99 -6.43 0.01
N MET A 96 5.99 -5.49 -0.93
CA MET A 96 5.35 -4.19 -0.75
C MET A 96 3.84 -4.30 -0.53
N ARG A 97 3.16 -5.20 -1.24
CA ARG A 97 1.72 -5.46 -1.01
C ARG A 97 1.44 -5.96 0.41
N TYR A 98 2.34 -6.76 1.00
CA TYR A 98 2.20 -7.16 2.41
C TYR A 98 2.52 -6.00 3.37
N ALA A 99 3.52 -5.18 3.05
CA ALA A 99 3.86 -3.99 3.84
C ALA A 99 2.66 -3.02 3.88
N THR A 100 2.07 -2.68 2.74
CA THR A 100 0.88 -1.83 2.64
C THR A 100 -0.34 -2.46 3.33
N ALA A 101 -0.53 -3.79 3.24
CA ALA A 101 -1.61 -4.45 3.97
C ALA A 101 -1.43 -4.36 5.50
N ALA A 102 -0.21 -4.55 6.02
CA ALA A 102 0.08 -4.38 7.44
C ALA A 102 -0.09 -2.92 7.90
N MET A 103 0.31 -1.95 7.06
CA MET A 103 0.08 -0.52 7.28
C MET A 103 -1.41 -0.17 7.38
N GLN A 104 -2.23 -0.59 6.42
CA GLN A 104 -3.68 -0.36 6.43
C GLN A 104 -4.31 -0.90 7.71
N ARG A 105 -3.90 -2.10 8.14
CA ARG A 105 -4.46 -2.78 9.31
C ARG A 105 -4.08 -2.16 10.64
N HIS A 106 -2.99 -1.40 10.69
CA HIS A 106 -2.67 -0.56 11.82
C HIS A 106 -3.66 0.62 11.93
N LEU A 107 -4.05 1.22 10.79
CA LEU A 107 -5.13 2.23 10.75
C LEU A 107 -6.50 1.62 11.09
N ASP A 108 -6.82 0.43 10.54
CA ASP A 108 -8.08 -0.29 10.84
C ASP A 108 -8.23 -0.62 12.34
N ALA A 109 -7.11 -0.82 13.04
CA ALA A 109 -7.07 -1.03 14.49
C ALA A 109 -7.21 0.27 15.32
N GLY A 110 -7.43 1.42 14.67
CA GLY A 110 -7.68 2.71 15.32
C GLY A 110 -6.45 3.57 15.55
N HIS A 111 -5.27 3.19 15.04
CA HIS A 111 -4.08 4.04 15.12
C HIS A 111 -4.17 5.22 14.13
N LYS A 112 -3.68 6.39 14.53
CA LYS A 112 -3.84 7.67 13.78
C LYS A 112 -2.76 7.92 12.73
N THR A 113 -1.70 7.11 12.71
CA THR A 113 -0.51 7.28 11.87
C THR A 113 -0.09 5.93 11.29
N LEU A 114 0.55 5.94 10.14
CA LEU A 114 1.13 4.72 9.56
C LEU A 114 2.30 4.20 10.42
N PRO A 115 2.46 2.88 10.56
CA PRO A 115 3.67 2.29 11.13
C PRO A 115 4.77 2.19 10.06
N LEU A 116 6.03 2.06 10.49
CA LEU A 116 7.07 1.59 9.57
C LEU A 116 6.93 0.09 9.40
N VAL A 117 6.98 -0.41 8.15
CA VAL A 117 6.94 -1.85 7.87
C VAL A 117 8.17 -2.22 7.04
N ILE A 118 8.93 -3.18 7.54
CA ILE A 118 10.18 -3.64 6.95
C ILE A 118 9.93 -4.99 6.26
N PRO A 119 9.94 -5.05 4.91
CA PRO A 119 9.94 -6.31 4.20
C PRO A 119 11.32 -6.98 4.24
N MET A 120 11.36 -8.29 4.49
CA MET A 120 12.56 -9.12 4.43
C MET A 120 12.28 -10.40 3.62
N LEU A 121 13.18 -10.73 2.70
CA LEU A 121 13.18 -12.01 1.98
C LEU A 121 14.23 -12.95 2.58
N PHE A 122 13.79 -14.12 3.04
CA PHE A 122 14.64 -15.27 3.32
C PHE A 122 14.71 -16.15 2.07
N TYR A 123 15.78 -16.03 1.29
CA TYR A 123 16.00 -16.85 0.10
C TYR A 123 17.00 -17.98 0.37
N HIS A 124 16.63 -19.21 0.00
CA HIS A 124 17.49 -20.41 0.17
C HIS A 124 17.56 -21.29 -1.10
N GLY A 125 17.18 -20.74 -2.25
CA GLY A 125 17.00 -21.49 -3.48
C GLY A 125 18.29 -21.85 -4.25
N ALA A 126 18.16 -22.80 -5.17
CA ALA A 126 19.29 -23.35 -5.94
C ALA A 126 19.92 -22.38 -6.96
N LYS A 127 19.24 -21.27 -7.31
CA LYS A 127 19.79 -20.22 -8.18
C LYS A 127 20.39 -19.12 -7.32
N SER A 128 21.70 -19.22 -7.08
CA SER A 128 22.46 -18.28 -6.24
C SER A 128 23.42 -17.41 -7.08
N PRO A 129 23.58 -16.11 -6.78
CA PRO A 129 22.80 -15.32 -5.81
C PRO A 129 21.34 -15.13 -6.27
N TYR A 130 20.50 -14.59 -5.38
CA TYR A 130 19.13 -14.23 -5.72
C TYR A 130 19.10 -13.28 -6.93
N PRO A 131 18.33 -13.56 -8.00
CA PRO A 131 18.59 -12.99 -9.32
C PRO A 131 17.72 -11.79 -9.72
N PHE A 132 16.92 -11.25 -8.80
CA PHE A 132 15.97 -10.17 -9.06
C PHE A 132 16.16 -9.02 -8.06
N SER A 133 15.70 -7.81 -8.38
CA SER A 133 15.76 -6.69 -7.43
C SER A 133 14.83 -6.93 -6.24
N LEU A 134 15.19 -6.37 -5.09
CA LEU A 134 14.31 -6.23 -3.92
C LEU A 134 13.74 -4.80 -3.79
N CYS A 135 14.04 -3.91 -4.74
CA CYS A 135 13.37 -2.62 -4.88
C CYS A 135 12.26 -2.74 -5.94
N TRP A 136 11.01 -2.67 -5.51
CA TRP A 136 9.82 -2.80 -6.37
C TRP A 136 9.71 -1.72 -7.46
N LEU A 137 10.41 -0.60 -7.28
CA LEU A 137 10.49 0.49 -8.26
C LEU A 137 11.36 0.11 -9.48
N ASP A 138 12.13 -0.98 -9.42
CA ASP A 138 12.88 -1.53 -10.55
C ASP A 138 12.03 -2.48 -11.43
N GLU A 139 10.78 -2.78 -11.03
CA GLU A 139 9.85 -3.61 -11.82
C GLU A 139 9.06 -2.81 -12.87
N PHE A 140 9.29 -1.50 -12.98
CA PHE A 140 8.65 -0.61 -13.97
C PHE A 140 9.48 -0.47 -15.24
N ASP A 141 8.82 -0.26 -16.38
CA ASP A 141 9.49 0.05 -17.66
C ASP A 141 10.35 1.33 -17.60
N ASP A 142 9.97 2.29 -16.74
CA ASP A 142 10.78 3.45 -16.35
C ASP A 142 10.95 3.51 -14.81
N PRO A 143 12.04 2.92 -14.27
CA PRO A 143 12.35 2.96 -12.84
C PRO A 143 12.70 4.34 -12.28
N ALA A 144 12.97 5.34 -13.12
CA ALA A 144 13.27 6.72 -12.71
C ALA A 144 11.99 7.53 -12.52
N LEU A 145 11.06 7.45 -13.49
CA LEU A 145 9.71 8.00 -13.37
C LEU A 145 8.93 7.36 -12.23
N ALA A 146 9.07 6.04 -12.01
CA ALA A 146 8.47 5.37 -10.86
C ALA A 146 8.99 5.92 -9.53
N ARG A 147 10.32 6.12 -9.40
CA ARG A 147 10.93 6.75 -8.22
C ARG A 147 10.40 8.17 -8.01
N GLN A 148 10.30 8.97 -9.06
CA GLN A 148 9.73 10.32 -8.97
C GLN A 148 8.27 10.27 -8.48
N LEU A 149 7.40 9.48 -9.14
CA LEU A 149 5.97 9.42 -8.85
C LEU A 149 5.65 8.92 -7.43
N TYR A 150 6.40 7.93 -6.92
CA TYR A 150 6.12 7.30 -5.62
C TYR A 150 6.95 7.84 -4.44
N ALA A 151 7.89 8.76 -4.67
CA ALA A 151 8.64 9.44 -3.61
C ALA A 151 8.27 10.93 -3.42
N THR A 152 7.38 11.49 -4.25
CA THR A 152 6.85 12.86 -4.10
C THR A 152 5.38 12.86 -3.70
N ALA A 153 4.82 14.06 -3.45
CA ALA A 153 3.37 14.21 -3.27
C ALA A 153 2.61 13.80 -4.54
N PHE A 154 1.49 13.09 -4.38
CA PHE A 154 0.60 12.74 -5.48
C PHE A 154 -0.15 13.97 -6.03
N PRO A 155 -0.50 13.99 -7.33
CA PRO A 155 -1.30 15.07 -7.90
C PRO A 155 -2.65 15.26 -7.19
N LEU A 156 -2.94 16.48 -6.76
CA LEU A 156 -4.20 16.88 -6.13
C LEU A 156 -4.99 17.78 -7.09
N VAL A 157 -6.26 17.44 -7.33
CA VAL A 157 -7.22 18.28 -8.06
C VAL A 157 -8.21 18.86 -7.05
N ASP A 158 -7.86 20.00 -6.46
CA ASP A 158 -8.71 20.69 -5.48
C ASP A 158 -9.64 21.70 -6.15
N ILE A 159 -10.79 21.22 -6.60
CA ILE A 159 -11.86 22.04 -7.19
C ILE A 159 -12.43 23.10 -6.23
N THR A 160 -12.14 23.07 -4.92
CA THR A 160 -12.68 24.07 -3.98
C THR A 160 -12.03 25.44 -4.18
N VAL A 161 -10.76 25.48 -4.61
CA VAL A 161 -10.01 26.72 -4.86
C VAL A 161 -10.04 27.19 -6.31
N VAL A 162 -10.31 26.31 -7.29
CA VAL A 162 -10.38 26.68 -8.72
C VAL A 162 -11.59 27.60 -8.98
N PRO A 163 -11.43 28.80 -9.56
CA PRO A 163 -12.54 29.70 -9.89
C PRO A 163 -13.55 29.09 -10.86
N ASP A 164 -14.85 29.38 -10.67
CA ASP A 164 -15.92 28.73 -11.45
C ASP A 164 -15.81 29.05 -12.96
N ASN A 165 -15.34 30.25 -13.30
CA ASN A 165 -15.10 30.67 -14.69
C ASN A 165 -13.90 29.95 -15.35
N GLU A 166 -12.98 29.41 -14.55
CA GLU A 166 -11.89 28.54 -15.00
C GLU A 166 -12.42 27.11 -15.19
N ILE A 167 -13.20 26.59 -14.23
CA ILE A 167 -13.91 25.30 -14.34
C ILE A 167 -14.76 25.26 -15.62
N MET A 168 -15.45 26.34 -15.98
CA MET A 168 -16.22 26.43 -17.24
C MET A 168 -15.39 26.19 -18.52
N GLN A 169 -14.06 26.30 -18.47
CA GLN A 169 -13.14 25.99 -19.59
C GLN A 169 -12.66 24.53 -19.60
N HIS A 170 -12.92 23.75 -18.55
CA HIS A 170 -12.45 22.35 -18.39
C HIS A 170 -13.21 21.33 -19.27
N ARG A 171 -13.92 21.80 -20.31
CA ARG A 171 -14.57 20.99 -21.35
C ARG A 171 -15.51 19.94 -20.74
N ARG A 172 -15.16 18.65 -20.84
CA ARG A 172 -16.01 17.51 -20.46
C ARG A 172 -16.03 17.16 -18.97
N ILE A 173 -15.08 17.68 -18.19
CA ILE A 173 -15.03 17.43 -16.73
C ILE A 173 -15.65 18.59 -15.93
N ALA A 174 -15.71 19.78 -16.52
CA ALA A 174 -16.32 21.02 -15.97
C ALA A 174 -17.66 20.82 -15.24
N MET A 175 -18.55 19.98 -15.79
CA MET A 175 -19.88 19.75 -15.22
C MET A 175 -19.80 18.94 -13.92
N LEU A 176 -18.92 17.94 -13.85
CA LEU A 176 -18.69 17.19 -12.61
C LEU A 176 -18.05 18.09 -11.55
N GLU A 177 -17.05 18.88 -11.93
CA GLU A 177 -16.33 19.77 -11.02
C GLU A 177 -17.25 20.86 -10.46
N LEU A 178 -18.05 21.52 -11.30
CA LEU A 178 -18.99 22.56 -10.85
C LEU A 178 -20.10 21.99 -9.95
N VAL A 179 -20.65 20.81 -10.26
CA VAL A 179 -21.62 20.15 -9.38
C VAL A 179 -20.97 19.74 -8.05
N GLN A 180 -19.82 19.07 -8.07
CA GLN A 180 -19.15 18.58 -6.86
C GLN A 180 -18.65 19.71 -5.95
N LYS A 181 -18.11 20.80 -6.51
CA LYS A 181 -17.69 21.98 -5.75
C LYS A 181 -18.85 22.60 -4.97
N HIS A 182 -20.05 22.63 -5.57
CA HIS A 182 -21.22 23.28 -5.00
C HIS A 182 -22.22 22.31 -4.34
N ILE A 183 -21.96 21.01 -4.29
CA ILE A 183 -22.91 19.95 -3.82
C ILE A 183 -23.42 20.13 -2.38
N ARG A 184 -22.78 21.00 -1.59
CA ARG A 184 -23.18 21.34 -0.20
C ARG A 184 -23.94 22.66 -0.07
N GLN A 185 -24.13 23.40 -1.16
CA GLN A 185 -24.90 24.65 -1.18
C GLN A 185 -26.40 24.33 -1.20
N ARG A 186 -27.18 25.03 -0.36
CA ARG A 186 -28.64 24.85 -0.26
C ARG A 186 -29.42 25.55 -1.37
N ASP A 187 -28.81 26.56 -1.97
CA ASP A 187 -29.32 27.25 -3.15
C ASP A 187 -28.35 26.99 -4.30
N LEU A 188 -28.88 26.48 -5.41
CA LEU A 188 -28.16 26.16 -6.63
C LEU A 188 -28.63 27.06 -7.81
N MET A 189 -29.53 28.03 -7.59
CA MET A 189 -30.04 28.90 -8.67
C MET A 189 -28.91 29.65 -9.39
N GLY A 190 -27.90 30.12 -8.66
CA GLY A 190 -26.70 30.77 -9.22
C GLY A 190 -25.80 29.87 -10.09
N LEU A 191 -26.15 28.59 -10.26
CA LEU A 191 -25.43 27.62 -11.09
C LEU A 191 -26.25 27.14 -12.30
N VAL A 192 -27.57 27.37 -12.32
CA VAL A 192 -28.47 26.86 -13.38
C VAL A 192 -28.03 27.35 -14.75
N GLU A 193 -27.69 28.63 -14.90
CA GLU A 193 -27.20 29.20 -16.16
C GLU A 193 -25.89 28.56 -16.62
N ARG A 194 -24.96 28.31 -15.70
CA ARG A 194 -23.64 27.72 -15.98
C ARG A 194 -23.77 26.25 -16.37
N LEU A 195 -24.60 25.49 -15.66
CA LEU A 195 -24.92 24.10 -16.00
C LEU A 195 -25.64 24.02 -17.35
N ALA A 196 -26.55 24.96 -17.66
CA ALA A 196 -27.18 25.06 -18.97
C ALA A 196 -26.17 25.33 -20.10
N VAL A 197 -25.18 26.20 -19.89
CA VAL A 197 -24.08 26.40 -20.86
C VAL A 197 -23.23 25.14 -21.04
N LEU A 198 -22.92 24.40 -19.98
CA LEU A 198 -22.17 23.14 -20.07
C LEU A 198 -22.96 22.01 -20.75
N LEU A 199 -24.30 22.02 -20.64
CA LEU A 199 -25.21 21.15 -21.39
C LEU A 199 -25.22 21.52 -22.88
N ILE A 200 -25.47 22.80 -23.20
CA ILE A 200 -25.61 23.30 -24.58
C ILE A 200 -24.30 23.15 -25.38
N THR A 201 -23.14 23.26 -24.73
CA THR A 201 -21.84 23.05 -25.38
C THR A 201 -21.50 21.58 -25.69
N GLY A 202 -22.40 20.63 -25.43
CA GLY A 202 -22.25 19.22 -25.82
C GLY A 202 -21.09 18.50 -25.13
N ASN A 203 -20.68 18.99 -23.95
CA ASN A 203 -19.50 18.49 -23.25
C ASN A 203 -19.76 17.25 -22.38
N ALA A 204 -21.02 16.98 -22.02
CA ALA A 204 -21.45 15.78 -21.30
C ALA A 204 -22.35 14.90 -22.18
N ASN A 205 -22.28 13.58 -21.99
CA ASN A 205 -23.14 12.60 -22.67
C ASN A 205 -24.28 12.09 -21.77
N ASP A 206 -25.25 11.39 -22.37
CA ASP A 206 -26.44 10.84 -21.71
C ASP A 206 -26.17 10.05 -20.42
N SER A 207 -25.08 9.29 -20.33
CA SER A 207 -24.79 8.49 -19.13
C SER A 207 -24.15 9.33 -18.02
N GLN A 208 -23.39 10.37 -18.37
CA GLN A 208 -22.92 11.37 -17.42
C GLN A 208 -24.08 12.20 -16.88
N LEU A 209 -25.03 12.61 -17.74
CA LEU A 209 -26.21 13.37 -17.30
C LEU A 209 -27.13 12.55 -16.38
N LYS A 210 -27.34 11.26 -16.68
CA LYS A 210 -28.09 10.33 -15.82
C LYS A 210 -27.38 9.99 -14.50
N ALA A 211 -26.15 10.41 -14.29
CA ALA A 211 -25.42 10.25 -13.02
C ALA A 211 -25.47 11.51 -12.13
N LEU A 212 -26.19 12.56 -12.56
CA LEU A 212 -26.36 13.83 -11.83
C LEU A 212 -27.79 14.01 -11.27
N PHE A 213 -28.66 13.01 -11.43
CA PHE A 213 -30.07 12.97 -11.00
C PHE A 213 -30.41 11.63 -10.37
#